data_AF-A0A519HB52-F1
#
_entry.id   AF-A0A519HB52-F1
#
_cell.length_a   1.000
_cell.length_b   1.000
_cell.length_c   1.000
_cell.angle_alpha   90.00
_cell.angle_beta   90.00
_cell.angle_gamma   90.00
#
_symmetry.space_group_name_H-M   'P 1'
#
loop_
_entity.id
_entity.type
_entity.pdbx_description
1 polymer ?
#
loop_
_entity_poly.entity_id
_entity_poly.type
_entity_poly.pdbx_seq_one_letter_code
_entity_poly.pdbx_strand_id
1 'polypeptide(L)'
;MVVSFGAAFMARFKPWKVAVSARHFVGVGGFNLLRRSAYEGTGGHAAMPLAVLDDMELGRRIKTHGYTQHVLSGVEMVSIEWYRSTPDLVRGLEKNVFSGFDYRLGTLAGVTLLMLAVRVWPWLALLVTGGAAWWINLATVCATLALYV
;
A
#
# COMPACT_ATOMS: atom_id res chain seq x y z
N MET A 1 -3.47 -2.54 -12.10
CA MET A 1 -2.40 -2.46 -11.07
C MET A 1 -2.57 -1.25 -10.16
N VAL A 2 -2.68 -0.04 -10.72
CA VAL A 2 -2.89 1.22 -9.95
C VAL A 2 -4.15 1.16 -9.09
N VAL A 3 -5.29 0.73 -9.65
CA VAL A 3 -6.56 0.58 -8.91
C VAL A 3 -6.41 -0.40 -7.74
N SER A 4 -5.77 -1.55 -7.98
CA SER A 4 -5.55 -2.59 -6.97
C SER A 4 -4.67 -2.08 -5.83
N PHE A 5 -3.58 -1.37 -6.16
CA PHE A 5 -2.69 -0.75 -5.19
C PHE A 5 -3.44 0.31 -4.36
N GLY A 6 -4.18 1.21 -5.02
CA GLY A 6 -4.98 2.23 -4.35
C GLY A 6 -6.02 1.64 -3.41
N ALA A 7 -6.77 0.62 -3.85
CA ALA A 7 -7.76 -0.06 -3.02
C ALA A 7 -7.11 -0.74 -1.80
N ALA A 8 -5.98 -1.44 -1.99
CA ALA A 8 -5.24 -2.07 -0.91
C ALA A 8 -4.69 -1.04 0.09
N PHE A 9 -4.14 0.07 -0.40
CA PHE A 9 -3.65 1.18 0.41
C PHE A 9 -4.77 1.77 1.27
N MET A 10 -5.93 2.07 0.67
CA MET A 10 -7.10 2.58 1.37
C MET A 10 -7.58 1.60 2.45
N ALA A 11 -7.70 0.31 2.12
CA ALA A 11 -8.14 -0.72 3.08
C ALA A 11 -7.17 -0.90 4.25
N ARG A 12 -5.86 -0.88 3.98
CA ARG A 12 -4.81 -1.15 4.96
C ARG A 12 -4.53 0.03 5.89
N PHE A 13 -4.44 1.24 5.35
CA PHE A 13 -4.01 2.41 6.10
C PHE A 13 -5.15 3.32 6.53
N LYS A 14 -6.30 3.23 5.86
CA LYS A 14 -7.53 3.99 6.15
C LYS A 14 -7.25 5.49 6.36
N PRO A 15 -6.75 6.21 5.32
CA PRO A 15 -6.30 7.59 5.45
C PRO A 15 -7.33 8.55 6.07
N TRP A 16 -8.62 8.31 5.84
CA TRP A 16 -9.72 9.09 6.41
C TRP A 16 -9.82 9.02 7.94
N LYS A 17 -9.14 8.06 8.60
CA LYS A 17 -9.09 7.96 10.08
C LYS A 17 -7.90 8.69 10.70
N VAL A 18 -6.91 9.12 9.91
CA VAL A 18 -5.64 9.65 10.41
C VAL A 18 -5.83 10.92 11.26
N ALA A 19 -6.77 11.78 10.88
CA ALA A 19 -7.06 13.02 11.60
C ALA A 19 -7.69 12.79 12.98
N VAL A 20 -8.44 11.71 13.16
CA VAL A 20 -9.29 11.47 14.35
C VAL A 20 -8.79 10.31 15.23
N SER A 21 -7.82 9.53 14.76
CA SER A 21 -7.33 8.35 15.48
C SER A 21 -5.84 8.44 15.74
N ALA A 22 -5.42 8.23 16.99
CA ALA A 22 -4.00 8.15 17.35
C ALA A 22 -3.30 6.90 16.76
N ARG A 23 -4.06 5.85 16.41
CA ARG A 23 -3.53 4.58 15.91
C ARG A 23 -3.28 4.57 14.40
N HIS A 24 -3.90 5.48 13.66
CA HIS A 24 -3.80 5.54 12.21
C HIS A 24 -2.81 6.63 11.81
N PHE A 25 -1.90 6.28 10.94
CA PHE A 25 -0.88 7.15 10.37
C PHE A 25 -0.65 6.74 8.92
N VAL A 26 -0.19 7.68 8.11
CA VAL A 26 0.12 7.47 6.70
C VAL A 26 1.29 8.35 6.34
N GLY A 27 2.24 7.85 5.55
CA GLY A 27 3.15 8.68 4.81
C GLY A 27 3.05 8.36 3.33
N VAL A 28 3.22 9.37 2.49
CA VAL A 28 3.30 9.16 1.05
C VAL A 28 4.50 9.94 0.56
N GLY A 29 5.53 9.24 0.08
CA GLY A 29 6.80 9.83 -0.37
C GLY A 29 6.67 10.82 -1.52
N GLY A 30 5.48 10.89 -2.11
CA GLY A 30 5.15 11.91 -3.09
C GLY A 30 5.16 13.34 -2.55
N PHE A 31 4.55 13.58 -1.39
CA PHE A 31 4.51 14.92 -0.80
C PHE A 31 4.10 14.87 0.67
N ASN A 32 4.88 15.51 1.54
CA ASN A 32 4.52 15.75 2.94
C ASN A 32 4.85 17.20 3.32
N LEU A 33 3.88 17.92 3.90
CA LEU A 33 4.07 19.25 4.45
C LEU A 33 4.07 19.19 5.98
N LEU A 34 5.18 19.59 6.60
CA LEU A 34 5.34 19.53 8.06
C LEU A 34 5.74 20.89 8.63
N ARG A 35 5.26 21.18 9.84
CA ARG A 35 5.85 22.25 10.66
C ARG A 35 7.27 21.85 11.03
N ARG A 36 8.22 22.76 10.85
CA ARG A 36 9.63 22.54 11.19
C ARG A 36 9.82 22.02 12.62
N SER A 37 9.13 22.63 13.59
CA SER A 37 9.19 22.22 14.99
C SER A 37 8.71 20.79 15.24
N ALA A 38 7.72 20.30 14.50
CA ALA A 38 7.26 18.91 14.61
C ALA A 38 8.27 17.93 13.97
N TYR A 39 8.85 18.31 12.83
CA TYR A 39 9.89 17.51 12.18
C TYR A 39 11.15 17.38 13.06
N GLU A 40 11.68 18.50 13.56
CA GLU A 40 12.82 18.51 14.48
C GLU A 40 12.48 17.87 15.83
N GLY A 41 11.28 18.10 16.37
CA GLY A 41 10.81 17.51 17.63
C GLY A 41 10.68 15.98 17.59
N THR A 42 10.56 15.39 16.41
CA THR A 42 10.64 13.93 16.23
C THR A 42 12.06 13.44 15.97
N GLY A 43 13.04 14.32 15.82
CA GLY A 43 14.43 13.99 15.43
C GLY A 43 14.64 13.84 13.92
N GLY A 44 13.63 14.15 13.11
CA GLY A 44 13.69 14.08 11.65
C GLY A 44 14.10 12.71 11.09
N HIS A 45 14.66 12.70 9.88
CA HIS A 45 15.15 11.48 9.24
C HIS A 45 16.39 10.87 9.93
N ALA A 46 17.18 11.67 10.65
CA ALA A 46 18.34 11.19 11.39
C ALA A 46 17.98 10.15 12.47
N ALA A 47 16.74 10.18 12.95
CA ALA A 47 16.25 9.20 13.91
C ALA A 47 15.57 7.96 13.27
N MET A 48 15.56 7.87 11.94
CA MET A 48 15.10 6.69 11.18
C MET A 48 16.00 6.39 9.97
N PRO A 49 17.34 6.31 10.15
CA PRO A 49 18.30 6.28 9.04
C PRO A 49 18.22 5.02 8.17
N LEU A 50 17.59 3.95 8.69
CA LEU A 50 17.46 2.66 8.02
C LEU A 50 16.00 2.34 7.63
N ALA A 51 15.08 3.31 7.76
CA ALA A 51 13.70 3.10 7.36
C ALA A 51 13.58 3.07 5.83
N VAL A 52 13.28 1.89 5.28
CA VAL A 52 13.02 1.74 3.83
C VAL A 52 11.76 2.49 3.39
N LEU A 53 10.75 2.52 4.27
CA LEU A 53 9.53 3.31 4.14
C LEU A 53 9.60 4.51 5.09
N ASP A 54 10.56 5.39 4.83
CA ASP A 54 10.82 6.59 5.62
C ASP A 54 9.60 7.53 5.66
N ASP A 55 8.84 7.61 4.58
CA ASP A 55 7.57 8.33 4.51
C ASP A 55 6.55 7.85 5.56
N MET A 56 6.25 6.55 5.56
CA MET A 56 5.34 5.90 6.47
C MET A 56 5.83 6.00 7.91
N GLU A 57 7.13 5.82 8.11
CA GLU A 57 7.78 5.93 9.42
C GLU A 57 7.72 7.37 9.95
N LEU A 58 7.91 8.38 9.09
CA LEU A 58 7.72 9.78 9.45
C LEU A 58 6.29 10.04 9.92
N GLY A 59 5.28 9.54 9.19
CA GLY A 59 3.88 9.63 9.60
C GLY A 59 3.62 8.96 10.97
N ARG A 60 4.19 7.77 11.19
CA ARG A 60 4.11 7.05 12.47
C ARG A 60 4.75 7.84 13.60
N ARG A 61 5.92 8.42 13.38
CA ARG A 61 6.67 9.18 14.39
C ARG A 61 5.95 10.47 14.76
N ILE A 62 5.41 11.19 13.78
CA ILE A 62 4.55 12.36 14.02
C ILE A 62 3.39 12.02 14.98
N LYS A 63 2.64 10.95 14.68
CA LYS A 63 1.50 10.53 15.50
C LYS A 63 1.90 10.04 16.89
N THR A 64 2.99 9.28 17.00
CA THR A 64 3.47 8.73 18.29
C THR A 64 4.08 9.78 19.21
N HIS A 65 4.53 10.92 18.67
CA HIS A 65 4.99 12.08 19.47
C HIS A 65 3.86 13.05 19.83
N GLY A 66 2.60 12.68 19.59
CA GLY A 66 1.44 13.47 19.99
C GLY A 66 1.05 14.59 19.02
N TYR A 67 1.69 14.69 17.86
CA TYR A 67 1.30 15.65 16.82
C TYR A 67 0.11 15.16 16.00
N THR A 68 -0.62 16.10 15.43
CA THR A 68 -1.73 15.83 14.52
C THR A 68 -1.23 15.63 13.09
N GLN A 69 -1.88 14.73 12.36
CA GLN A 69 -1.65 14.48 10.94
C GLN A 69 -2.97 14.52 10.17
N HIS A 70 -2.92 15.04 8.95
CA HIS A 70 -4.02 14.98 7.99
C HIS A 70 -3.53 14.31 6.70
N VAL A 71 -4.44 13.59 6.03
CA VAL A 71 -4.23 13.13 4.65
C VAL A 71 -5.28 13.80 3.79
N LEU A 72 -4.83 14.63 2.85
CA LEU A 72 -5.68 15.43 1.98
C LEU A 72 -5.45 15.03 0.53
N SER A 73 -6.48 15.19 -0.30
CA SER A 73 -6.33 15.04 -1.74
C SER A 73 -5.58 16.25 -2.30
N GLY A 74 -4.42 16.02 -2.91
CA GLY A 74 -3.65 17.03 -3.65
C GLY A 74 -3.91 17.02 -5.15
N VAL A 75 -4.99 16.36 -5.60
CA VAL A 75 -5.39 16.28 -7.01
C VAL A 75 -5.50 17.72 -7.57
N GLU A 76 -4.93 17.94 -8.75
CA GLU A 76 -4.80 19.26 -9.42
C GLU A 76 -3.88 20.29 -8.75
N MET A 77 -3.34 20.01 -7.56
CA MET A 77 -2.43 20.93 -6.85
C MET A 77 -0.96 20.54 -7.01
N VAL A 78 -0.67 19.23 -6.97
CA VAL A 78 0.70 18.70 -7.06
C VAL A 78 0.70 17.51 -7.99
N SER A 79 1.59 17.51 -8.97
CA SER A 79 1.83 16.38 -9.86
C SER A 79 3.30 15.99 -9.78
N ILE A 80 3.55 14.69 -9.69
CA ILE A 80 4.90 14.14 -9.62
C ILE A 80 4.97 12.85 -10.42
N GLU A 81 6.04 12.71 -11.18
CA GLU A 81 6.37 11.47 -11.87
C GLU A 81 7.15 10.57 -10.91
N TRP A 82 6.49 9.55 -10.35
CA TRP A 82 7.15 8.61 -9.42
C TRP A 82 8.15 7.72 -10.15
N TYR A 83 7.76 7.24 -11.33
CA TYR A 83 8.52 6.30 -12.13
C TYR A 83 8.28 6.60 -13.62
N ARG A 84 9.36 6.61 -14.40
CA ARG A 84 9.34 6.85 -15.84
C ARG A 84 8.88 5.63 -16.65
N SER A 85 8.93 4.45 -16.05
CA SER A 85 8.64 3.19 -16.72
C SER A 85 8.08 2.13 -15.76
N THR A 86 7.35 1.15 -16.31
CA THR A 86 6.84 0.02 -15.53
C THR A 86 7.96 -0.80 -14.86
N PRO A 87 9.09 -1.10 -15.51
CA PRO A 87 10.21 -1.77 -14.85
C PRO A 87 10.78 -0.99 -13.66
N ASP A 88 10.85 0.34 -13.75
CA ASP A 88 11.34 1.16 -12.64
C ASP A 88 10.35 1.17 -11.48
N LEU A 89 9.04 1.19 -11.78
CA LEU A 89 7.98 1.03 -10.79
C LEU A 89 8.09 -0.33 -10.07
N VAL A 90 8.31 -1.42 -10.81
CA VAL A 90 8.47 -2.76 -10.21
C VAL A 90 9.69 -2.80 -9.29
N ARG A 91 10.86 -2.36 -9.76
CA ARG A 91 12.09 -2.30 -8.94
C ARG A 91 11.92 -1.39 -7.71
N GLY A 92 11.24 -0.26 -7.87
CA GLY A 92 10.95 0.67 -6.80
C GLY A 92 9.95 0.15 -5.77
N LEU A 93 8.98 -0.69 -6.18
CA LEU A 93 8.05 -1.34 -5.27
C LEU A 93 8.65 -2.58 -4.61
N GLU A 94 9.52 -3.33 -5.29
CA GLU A 94 10.14 -4.55 -4.79
C GLU A 94 10.87 -4.31 -3.46
N LYS A 95 11.64 -3.22 -3.37
CA LYS A 95 12.33 -2.83 -2.13
C LYS A 95 11.34 -2.59 -0.97
N ASN A 96 10.13 -2.13 -1.27
CA ASN A 96 9.11 -1.76 -0.28
C ASN A 96 8.30 -2.96 0.21
N VAL A 97 8.26 -4.07 -0.54
CA VAL A 97 7.40 -5.21 -0.21
C VAL A 97 7.77 -5.78 1.15
N PHE A 98 9.04 -6.11 1.36
CA PHE A 98 9.44 -6.81 2.59
C PHE A 98 9.33 -5.90 3.83
N SER A 99 9.71 -4.62 3.69
CA SER A 99 9.56 -3.64 4.77
C SER A 99 8.09 -3.35 5.10
N GLY A 100 7.20 -3.37 4.10
CA GLY A 100 5.75 -3.19 4.30
C GLY A 100 5.08 -4.28 5.13
N PHE A 101 5.72 -5.45 5.26
CA PHE A 101 5.30 -6.55 6.15
C PHE A 101 6.17 -6.66 7.41
N ASP A 102 6.81 -5.56 7.83
CA ASP A 102 7.67 -5.50 9.02
C ASP A 102 8.78 -6.56 9.01
N TYR A 103 9.31 -6.91 7.83
CA TYR A 103 10.33 -7.95 7.64
C TYR A 103 9.91 -9.35 8.13
N ARG A 104 8.60 -9.61 8.23
CA ARG A 104 8.06 -10.91 8.67
C ARG A 104 7.82 -11.82 7.47
N LEU A 105 8.81 -12.68 7.19
CA LEU A 105 8.77 -13.60 6.05
C LEU A 105 7.51 -14.49 6.05
N GLY A 106 7.09 -15.00 7.21
CA GLY A 106 5.89 -15.84 7.30
C GLY A 106 4.60 -15.10 6.92
N THR A 107 4.46 -13.84 7.34
CA THR A 107 3.31 -13.00 6.96
C THR A 107 3.34 -12.69 5.47
N LEU A 108 4.50 -12.32 4.93
CA LEU A 108 4.68 -12.06 3.51
C LEU A 108 4.36 -13.32 2.68
N ALA A 109 4.86 -14.49 3.06
CA ALA A 109 4.60 -15.75 2.38
C ALA A 109 3.12 -16.12 2.41
N GLY A 110 2.46 -15.99 3.57
CA GLY A 110 1.03 -16.26 3.71
C GLY A 110 0.17 -15.34 2.84
N VAL A 111 0.47 -14.03 2.83
CA VAL A 111 -0.24 -13.06 1.97
C VAL A 111 0.04 -13.34 0.49
N THR A 112 1.27 -13.70 0.13
CA THR A 112 1.63 -14.07 -1.25
C THR A 112 0.85 -15.30 -1.71
N LEU A 113 0.79 -16.35 -0.89
CA LEU A 113 0.03 -17.56 -1.19
C LEU A 113 -1.46 -17.27 -1.32
N LEU A 114 -2.02 -16.45 -0.42
CA LEU A 114 -3.42 -16.01 -0.50
C LEU A 114 -3.67 -15.23 -1.79
N MET A 115 -2.78 -14.32 -2.17
CA MET A 115 -2.91 -13.58 -3.43
C MET A 115 -2.86 -14.50 -4.65
N LEU A 116 -1.96 -15.48 -4.67
CA LEU A 116 -1.91 -16.50 -5.73
C LEU A 116 -3.20 -17.32 -5.77
N ALA A 117 -3.71 -17.75 -4.62
CA ALA A 117 -4.96 -18.50 -4.51
C ALA A 117 -6.17 -17.67 -4.98
N VAL A 118 -6.22 -16.36 -4.72
CA VAL A 118 -7.35 -15.53 -5.16
C VAL A 118 -7.22 -15.09 -6.63
N ARG A 119 -5.99 -14.91 -7.13
CA ARG A 119 -5.74 -14.26 -8.43
C ARG A 119 -5.38 -15.23 -9.54
N VAL A 120 -4.77 -16.36 -9.22
CA VAL A 120 -4.28 -17.35 -10.19
C VAL A 120 -5.17 -18.59 -10.19
N TRP A 121 -5.58 -19.07 -9.02
CA TRP A 121 -6.41 -20.27 -8.93
C TRP A 121 -7.68 -20.22 -9.77
N PRO A 122 -8.46 -19.12 -9.84
CA PRO A 122 -9.68 -19.12 -10.66
C PRO A 122 -9.42 -19.42 -12.12
N TRP A 123 -8.26 -19.02 -12.66
CA TRP A 123 -7.87 -19.32 -14.04
C TRP A 123 -7.50 -20.79 -14.22
N LEU A 124 -6.71 -21.34 -13.29
CA LEU A 124 -6.33 -22.76 -13.33
C LEU A 124 -7.54 -23.68 -13.11
N ALA A 125 -8.45 -23.29 -12.21
CA ALA A 125 -9.65 -24.03 -11.88
C ALA A 125 -10.58 -24.23 -13.08
N LEU A 126 -10.61 -23.30 -14.05
CA LEU A 126 -11.39 -23.46 -15.28
C LEU A 126 -10.93 -24.64 -16.14
N LEU A 127 -9.68 -25.09 -15.99
CA LEU A 127 -9.10 -26.20 -16.74
C LEU A 127 -9.29 -27.56 -16.03
N VAL A 128 -9.46 -27.55 -14.71
CA VAL A 128 -9.39 -28.78 -13.89
C VAL A 128 -10.64 -29.05 -13.05
N THR A 129 -11.59 -28.11 -12.98
CA THR A 129 -12.84 -28.27 -12.21
C THR A 129 -14.06 -28.36 -13.11
N GLY A 130 -15.15 -28.92 -12.58
CA GLY A 130 -16.45 -29.01 -13.26
C GLY A 130 -17.61 -28.61 -12.34
N GLY A 131 -18.83 -28.63 -12.86
CA GLY A 131 -20.05 -28.35 -12.08
C GLY A 131 -20.10 -26.92 -11.53
N ALA A 132 -20.62 -26.76 -10.30
CA ALA A 132 -20.79 -25.45 -9.67
C ALA A 132 -19.46 -24.71 -9.44
N ALA A 133 -18.38 -25.45 -9.13
CA ALA A 133 -17.06 -24.86 -8.91
C ALA A 133 -16.54 -24.17 -10.18
N TRP A 134 -16.78 -24.75 -11.36
CA TRP A 134 -16.38 -24.16 -12.63
C TRP A 134 -17.08 -22.81 -12.87
N TRP A 135 -18.41 -22.75 -12.66
CA TRP A 135 -19.19 -21.53 -12.83
C TRP A 135 -18.78 -20.40 -11.87
N ILE A 136 -18.48 -20.73 -10.61
CA ILE A 136 -17.99 -19.74 -9.63
C ILE A 136 -16.64 -19.15 -10.06
N ASN A 137 -15.72 -20.00 -10.53
CA ASN A 137 -14.42 -19.53 -11.01
C ASN A 137 -14.55 -18.73 -12.30
N LEU A 138 -15.45 -19.12 -13.21
CA LEU A 138 -15.74 -18.35 -14.42
C LEU A 138 -16.27 -16.95 -14.07
N ALA A 139 -17.27 -16.87 -13.17
CA ALA A 139 -17.81 -15.60 -12.73
C ALA A 139 -16.72 -14.71 -12.09
N THR A 140 -15.82 -15.31 -11.30
CA THR A 140 -14.68 -14.61 -10.68
C THR A 140 -13.70 -14.06 -11.73
N VAL A 141 -13.40 -14.83 -12.77
CA VAL A 141 -12.54 -14.41 -13.89
C VAL A 141 -13.20 -13.28 -14.67
N CYS A 142 -14.48 -13.40 -15.02
CA CYS A 142 -15.23 -12.37 -15.73
C CYS A 142 -15.30 -11.06 -14.93
N ALA A 143 -15.61 -11.13 -13.64
CA ALA A 143 -15.62 -9.97 -12.76
C ALA A 143 -14.23 -9.32 -12.66
N THR A 144 -13.18 -10.14 -12.61
CA THR A 144 -11.80 -9.63 -12.61
C THR A 144 -11.46 -8.94 -13.93
N LEU A 145 -11.85 -9.48 -15.08
CA LEU A 145 -11.60 -8.82 -16.36
C LEU A 145 -12.36 -7.49 -16.45
N ALA A 146 -13.63 -7.46 -16.03
CA ALA A 146 -14.45 -6.24 -16.04
C ALA A 146 -13.90 -5.11 -15.14
N LEU A 147 -13.15 -5.44 -14.09
CA LEU A 147 -12.53 -4.45 -13.20
C LEU A 147 -11.20 -3.89 -13.73
N TYR A 148 -10.60 -4.51 -14.75
CA TYR A 148 -9.26 -4.18 -15.25
C TYR A 148 -9.24 -3.79 -16.73
N VAL A 149 -10.40 -3.80 -17.41
CA VAL A 149 -10.68 -3.16 -18.70
C VAL A 149 -11.21 -1.76 -18.44
#